data_AF-I3S9M7-F1
#
_entry.id   AF-I3S9M7-F1
#
_cell.length_a   1.000
_cell.length_b   1.000
_cell.length_c   1.000
_cell.angle_alpha   90.00
_cell.angle_beta   90.00
_cell.angle_gamma   90.00
#
_symmetry.space_group_name_H-M   'P 1'
#
loop_
_entity.id
_entity.type
_entity.pdbx_description
1 polymer ?
#
loop_
_entity_poly.entity_id
_entity_poly.type
_entity_poly.pdbx_seq_one_letter_code
_entity_poly.pdbx_strand_id
1 'polypeptide(L)'
;MKCVYVYNKIDVVGIDDVDRLSRQPNSIVISCNLKLNLDRLLARMWDEMGLVRVYTKPQGQQPDFGDPVVLSADRGGSSVEDFCNHIHRSLVKDVKYVLVWGTSARHYPQHCGLSHVFCDEDVVQIVKKKETDEGGRGGFKSHSDAPVWICDRQKKAPLKQ
;
A
#
# COMPACT_ATOMS: atom_id res chain seq x y z
N MET A 1 -11.61 -21.91 -9.73
CA MET A 1 -11.44 -20.80 -10.69
C MET A 1 -12.65 -19.89 -10.52
N LYS A 2 -12.44 -18.63 -10.13
CA LYS A 2 -13.54 -17.65 -10.00
C LYS A 2 -13.87 -17.10 -11.38
N CYS A 3 -15.15 -17.08 -11.74
CA CYS A 3 -15.62 -16.62 -13.05
C CYS A 3 -16.88 -15.77 -12.85
N VAL A 4 -16.97 -14.65 -13.57
CA VAL A 4 -18.16 -13.80 -13.63
C VAL A 4 -18.80 -13.98 -15.00
N TYR A 5 -20.08 -14.34 -15.03
CA TYR A 5 -20.85 -14.50 -16.26
C TYR A 5 -21.49 -13.17 -16.66
N VAL A 6 -21.20 -12.70 -17.87
CA VAL A 6 -21.67 -11.40 -18.34
C VAL A 6 -22.69 -11.59 -19.47
N TYR A 7 -23.94 -11.24 -19.19
CA TYR A 7 -25.05 -11.30 -20.14
C TYR A 7 -25.23 -9.94 -20.82
N ASN A 8 -24.84 -9.86 -22.09
CA ASN A 8 -24.99 -8.64 -22.88
C ASN A 8 -26.35 -8.58 -23.60
N LYS A 9 -26.73 -7.39 -24.08
CA LYS A 9 -27.95 -7.08 -24.84
C LYS A 9 -29.25 -7.09 -24.04
N ILE A 10 -29.22 -6.54 -22.82
CA ILE A 10 -30.45 -6.38 -22.01
C ILE A 10 -31.50 -5.46 -22.64
N ASP A 11 -31.12 -4.68 -23.66
CA ASP A 11 -32.02 -3.81 -24.43
C ASP A 11 -33.06 -4.56 -25.27
N VAL A 12 -32.81 -5.84 -25.57
CA VAL A 12 -33.73 -6.69 -26.37
C VAL A 12 -34.61 -7.57 -25.48
N VAL A 13 -34.29 -7.66 -24.19
CA VAL A 13 -34.90 -8.60 -23.25
C VAL A 13 -35.89 -7.87 -22.33
N GLY A 14 -37.01 -8.51 -22.00
CA GLY A 14 -38.00 -7.95 -21.08
C GLY A 14 -37.47 -7.80 -19.65
N ILE A 15 -38.03 -6.87 -18.87
CA ILE A 15 -37.55 -6.54 -17.52
C ILE A 15 -37.61 -7.75 -16.56
N ASP A 16 -38.62 -8.61 -16.69
CA ASP A 16 -38.78 -9.81 -15.86
C ASP A 16 -37.64 -10.83 -16.09
N ASP A 17 -37.21 -10.99 -17.33
CA ASP A 17 -36.09 -11.86 -17.68
C ASP A 17 -34.75 -11.28 -17.22
N VAL A 18 -34.58 -9.96 -17.30
CA VAL A 18 -33.40 -9.26 -16.77
C VAL A 18 -33.30 -9.45 -15.26
N ASP A 19 -34.39 -9.28 -14.52
CA ASP A 19 -34.43 -9.51 -13.07
C ASP A 19 -34.08 -10.97 -12.74
N ARG A 20 -34.67 -11.93 -13.46
CA ARG A 20 -34.35 -13.37 -13.31
C ARG A 20 -32.85 -13.67 -13.54
N LEU A 21 -32.26 -13.12 -14.60
CA LEU A 21 -30.84 -13.29 -14.90
C LEU A 21 -29.94 -12.62 -13.86
N SER A 22 -30.35 -11.47 -13.33
CA SER A 22 -29.56 -10.72 -12.34
C SER A 22 -29.49 -11.41 -10.96
N ARG A 23 -30.43 -12.30 -10.66
CA ARG A 23 -30.49 -13.08 -9.40
C ARG A 23 -29.67 -14.37 -9.45
N GLN A 24 -29.17 -14.76 -10.61
CA GLN A 24 -28.31 -15.93 -10.73
C GLN A 24 -26.97 -15.70 -10.02
N PRO A 25 -26.33 -16.76 -9.50
CA PRO A 25 -25.02 -16.60 -8.86
C PRO A 25 -23.97 -16.18 -9.89
N ASN A 26 -23.10 -15.24 -9.50
CA ASN A 26 -21.98 -14.75 -10.31
C ASN A 26 -22.36 -14.23 -11.70
N SER A 27 -23.60 -13.76 -11.88
CA SER A 27 -24.07 -13.16 -13.13
C SER A 27 -24.12 -11.63 -13.06
N ILE A 28 -23.79 -10.99 -14.17
CA ILE A 28 -24.02 -9.56 -14.39
C ILE A 28 -24.67 -9.37 -15.74
N VAL A 29 -25.74 -8.60 -15.76
CA VAL A 29 -26.47 -8.22 -16.97
C VAL A 29 -26.01 -6.84 -17.44
N ILE A 30 -25.67 -6.65 -18.70
CA ILE A 30 -25.16 -5.39 -19.25
C ILE A 30 -25.80 -5.06 -20.60
N SER A 31 -25.80 -3.77 -20.97
CA SER A 31 -26.00 -3.35 -22.37
C SER A 31 -24.82 -2.48 -22.78
N CYS A 32 -23.98 -2.97 -23.69
CA CYS A 32 -22.87 -2.19 -24.23
C CYS A 32 -23.35 -1.00 -25.08
N ASN A 33 -24.49 -1.15 -25.77
CA ASN A 33 -25.02 -0.10 -26.65
C ASN A 33 -25.53 1.10 -25.85
N LEU A 34 -26.33 0.82 -24.82
CA LEU A 34 -26.88 1.84 -23.93
C LEU A 34 -25.94 2.21 -22.77
N LYS A 35 -24.76 1.58 -22.71
CA LYS A 35 -23.77 1.70 -21.62
C LYS A 35 -24.37 1.49 -20.23
N LEU A 36 -25.33 0.57 -20.13
CA LEU A 36 -26.00 0.25 -18.87
C LEU A 36 -25.21 -0.80 -18.10
N ASN A 37 -25.09 -0.57 -16.78
CA ASN A 37 -24.54 -1.50 -15.79
C ASN A 37 -23.04 -1.85 -15.98
N LEU A 38 -22.30 -1.03 -16.74
CA LEU A 38 -20.85 -1.19 -16.92
C LEU A 38 -20.07 -0.91 -15.63
N ASP A 39 -20.50 0.09 -14.85
CA ASP A 39 -19.85 0.43 -13.57
C ASP A 39 -19.95 -0.71 -12.56
N ARG A 40 -21.10 -1.40 -12.54
CA ARG A 40 -21.31 -2.58 -11.69
C ARG A 40 -20.47 -3.76 -12.14
N LEU A 41 -20.28 -3.94 -13.44
CA LEU A 41 -19.35 -4.95 -13.96
C LEU A 41 -17.94 -4.67 -13.48
N LEU A 42 -17.47 -3.43 -13.59
CA LEU A 42 -16.14 -3.03 -13.14
C LEU A 42 -15.97 -3.24 -11.63
N ALA A 43 -16.93 -2.79 -10.81
CA ALA A 43 -16.92 -2.98 -9.37
C ALA A 43 -16.86 -4.47 -8.98
N ARG A 44 -17.69 -5.31 -9.61
CA ARG A 44 -17.66 -6.75 -9.31
C ARG A 44 -16.36 -7.41 -9.74
N MET A 45 -15.79 -7.02 -10.88
CA MET A 45 -14.49 -7.53 -11.31
C MET A 45 -13.41 -7.21 -10.27
N TRP A 46 -13.42 -5.98 -9.74
CA TRP A 46 -12.50 -5.57 -8.68
C TRP A 46 -12.64 -6.43 -7.43
N ASP A 47 -13.88 -6.63 -6.93
CA ASP A 47 -14.16 -7.43 -5.75
C ASP A 47 -13.73 -8.90 -5.92
N GLU A 48 -14.03 -9.49 -7.08
CA GLU A 48 -13.74 -10.90 -7.36
C GLU A 48 -12.24 -11.18 -7.51
N MET A 49 -11.49 -10.20 -8.02
CA MET A 49 -10.03 -10.26 -8.13
C MET A 49 -9.34 -10.27 -6.76
N GLY A 50 -10.00 -9.78 -5.70
CA GLY A 50 -9.48 -9.82 -4.33
C GLY A 50 -8.09 -9.20 -4.21
N LEU A 51 -7.88 -8.09 -4.92
CA LEU A 51 -6.60 -7.37 -4.89
C LEU A 51 -6.45 -6.60 -3.58
N VAL A 52 -5.21 -6.54 -3.10
CA VAL A 52 -4.82 -5.77 -1.93
C VAL A 52 -3.83 -4.71 -2.39
N ARG A 53 -4.20 -3.44 -2.27
CA ARG A 53 -3.31 -2.31 -2.57
C ARG A 53 -2.57 -1.90 -1.32
N VAL A 54 -1.25 -1.88 -1.40
CA VAL A 54 -0.36 -1.45 -0.30
C VAL A 54 0.41 -0.21 -0.74
N TYR A 55 0.32 0.84 0.06
CA TYR A 55 0.97 2.12 -0.19
C TYR A 55 2.32 2.18 0.52
N THR A 56 3.36 2.63 -0.19
CA THR A 56 4.68 2.77 0.40
C THR A 56 4.84 4.15 1.03
N LYS A 57 5.50 4.19 2.18
CA LYS A 57 5.85 5.42 2.88
C LYS A 57 7.35 5.43 3.19
N PRO A 58 8.16 6.25 2.49
CA PRO A 58 9.56 6.45 2.85
C PRO A 58 9.70 7.14 4.20
N GLN A 59 10.80 6.87 4.91
CA GLN A 59 11.07 7.52 6.18
C GLN A 59 11.24 9.04 6.00
N GLY A 60 10.44 9.83 6.72
CA GLY A 60 10.49 11.29 6.67
C GLY A 60 9.73 11.92 5.48
N GLN A 61 9.08 11.11 4.65
CA GLN A 61 8.21 11.60 3.57
C GLN A 61 6.76 11.20 3.82
N GLN A 62 5.86 11.86 3.09
CA GLN A 62 4.45 11.47 3.07
C GLN A 62 4.28 10.17 2.26
N PRO A 63 3.27 9.35 2.57
CA PRO A 63 2.94 8.18 1.78
C PRO A 63 2.59 8.58 0.35
N ASP A 64 3.02 7.76 -0.61
CA ASP A 64 2.63 7.92 -2.00
C ASP A 64 1.34 7.14 -2.28
N PHE A 65 0.34 7.82 -2.83
CA PHE A 65 -0.95 7.24 -3.20
C PHE A 65 -1.12 7.06 -4.72
N GLY A 66 -0.15 7.52 -5.53
CA GLY A 66 -0.18 7.39 -6.98
C GLY A 66 0.10 5.96 -7.43
N ASP A 67 1.16 5.36 -6.90
CA ASP A 67 1.67 4.06 -7.32
C ASP A 67 1.61 3.01 -6.18
N PRO A 68 0.44 2.37 -5.94
CA PRO A 68 0.33 1.29 -4.98
C PRO A 68 0.98 0.01 -5.49
N VAL A 69 1.57 -0.75 -4.56
CA VAL A 69 1.97 -2.13 -4.83
C VAL A 69 0.73 -3.01 -4.71
N VAL A 70 0.38 -3.71 -5.79
CA VAL A 70 -0.81 -4.56 -5.85
C VAL A 70 -0.43 -6.00 -5.57
N LEU A 71 -0.95 -6.54 -4.48
CA LEU A 71 -0.78 -7.94 -4.07
C LEU A 71 -2.08 -8.71 -4.30
N SER A 72 -1.98 -10.02 -4.46
CA SER A 72 -3.13 -10.91 -4.62
C SER A 72 -2.86 -12.23 -3.93
N ALA A 73 -3.84 -12.73 -3.17
CA ALA A 73 -3.73 -14.00 -2.45
C ALA A 73 -3.33 -15.15 -3.38
N ASP A 74 -3.84 -15.18 -4.61
CA ASP A 74 -3.63 -16.27 -5.57
C ASP A 74 -2.26 -16.26 -6.25
N ARG A 75 -1.56 -15.11 -6.29
CA ARG A 75 -0.32 -14.92 -7.09
C ARG A 75 0.97 -14.85 -6.28
N GLY A 76 0.87 -15.01 -4.96
CA GLY A 76 2.03 -14.95 -4.08
C GLY A 76 1.72 -14.34 -2.74
N GLY A 77 0.53 -14.53 -2.19
CA GLY A 77 0.18 -14.08 -0.85
C GLY A 77 0.04 -12.55 -0.70
N SER A 78 -0.37 -12.15 0.50
CA SER A 78 -0.50 -10.75 0.93
C SER A 78 0.31 -10.47 2.19
N SER A 79 1.39 -11.22 2.42
CA SER A 79 2.25 -11.02 3.58
C SER A 79 3.28 -9.90 3.37
N VAL A 80 3.87 -9.43 4.47
CA VAL A 80 5.01 -8.48 4.45
C VAL A 80 6.20 -9.06 3.68
N GLU A 81 6.45 -10.36 3.78
CA GLU A 81 7.52 -11.03 3.03
C GLU A 81 7.27 -10.94 1.52
N ASP A 82 6.04 -11.24 1.08
CA ASP A 82 5.65 -11.21 -0.33
C ASP A 82 5.74 -9.79 -0.91
N PHE A 83 5.32 -8.80 -0.14
CA PHE A 83 5.48 -7.38 -0.48
C PHE A 83 6.95 -6.99 -0.67
N CYS A 84 7.83 -7.41 0.25
CA CYS A 84 9.25 -7.13 0.12
C CYS A 84 9.85 -7.81 -1.12
N ASN A 85 9.45 -9.05 -1.41
CA ASN A 85 9.85 -9.78 -2.61
C ASN A 85 9.35 -9.13 -3.90
N HIS A 86 8.17 -8.50 -3.88
CA HIS A 86 7.61 -7.77 -5.01
C HIS A 86 8.43 -6.52 -5.35
N ILE A 87 8.91 -5.80 -4.34
CA ILE A 87 9.80 -4.64 -4.53
C ILE A 87 11.18 -5.11 -4.99
N HIS A 88 11.83 -5.96 -4.19
CA HIS A 88 13.16 -6.49 -4.50
C HIS A 88 13.50 -7.73 -3.65
N ARG A 89 13.93 -8.83 -4.28
CA ARG A 89 14.25 -10.11 -3.60
C ARG A 89 15.29 -10.01 -2.48
N SER A 90 16.25 -9.08 -2.54
CA SER A 90 17.25 -8.94 -1.46
C SER A 90 16.70 -8.23 -0.22
N LEU A 91 15.60 -7.49 -0.35
CA LEU A 91 15.10 -6.58 0.68
C LEU A 91 14.72 -7.33 1.96
N VAL A 92 14.18 -8.54 1.82
CA VAL A 92 13.76 -9.42 2.93
C VAL A 92 14.86 -9.62 3.97
N LYS A 93 16.14 -9.71 3.54
CA LYS A 93 17.28 -9.93 4.45
C LYS A 93 17.58 -8.71 5.31
N ASP A 94 17.40 -7.53 4.73
CA ASP A 94 17.75 -6.24 5.32
C ASP A 94 16.62 -5.67 6.19
N VAL A 95 15.39 -6.20 6.10
CA VAL A 95 14.28 -5.72 6.93
C VAL A 95 14.53 -6.04 8.42
N LYS A 96 14.47 -5.02 9.27
CA LYS A 96 14.47 -5.17 10.73
C LYS A 96 13.06 -5.35 11.26
N TYR A 97 12.18 -4.43 10.89
CA TYR A 97 10.75 -4.46 11.20
C TYR A 97 10.01 -3.58 10.19
N VAL A 98 8.70 -3.71 10.17
CA VAL A 98 7.82 -2.92 9.32
C VAL A 98 6.83 -2.15 10.18
N LEU A 99 6.59 -0.89 9.84
CA LEU A 99 5.53 -0.08 10.43
C LEU A 99 4.34 -0.09 9.49
N VAL A 100 3.18 -0.46 10.02
CA VAL A 100 1.93 -0.53 9.26
C VAL A 100 0.94 0.47 9.84
N TRP A 101 0.30 1.24 8.95
CA TRP A 101 -0.88 2.02 9.23
C TRP A 101 -2.00 1.49 8.36
N GLY A 102 -3.03 0.93 8.98
CA GLY A 102 -4.19 0.46 8.25
C GLY A 102 -5.01 -0.51 9.08
N THR A 103 -6.03 -1.07 8.47
CA THR A 103 -7.02 -1.92 9.15
C THR A 103 -6.44 -3.27 9.57
N SER A 104 -5.31 -3.69 8.97
CA SER A 104 -4.60 -4.89 9.39
C SER A 104 -3.93 -4.76 10.76
N ALA A 105 -3.62 -3.54 11.19
CA ALA A 105 -2.99 -3.25 12.47
C ALA A 105 -4.04 -2.85 13.51
N ARG A 106 -3.89 -3.35 14.74
CA ARG A 106 -4.76 -2.99 15.86
C ARG A 106 -4.46 -1.58 16.39
N HIS A 107 -3.21 -1.15 16.27
CA HIS A 107 -2.75 0.16 16.71
C HIS A 107 -2.03 0.89 15.58
N TYR A 108 -2.10 2.22 15.58
CA TYR A 108 -1.53 3.06 14.53
C TYR A 108 -0.38 3.91 15.10
N PRO A 109 0.86 3.79 14.59
CA PRO A 109 1.44 2.66 13.84
C PRO A 109 1.69 1.43 14.71
N GLN A 110 1.64 0.25 14.10
CA GLN A 110 2.05 -1.02 14.72
C GLN A 110 3.36 -1.53 14.12
N HIS A 111 4.22 -2.08 14.99
CA HIS A 111 5.39 -2.84 14.56
C HIS A 111 4.96 -4.26 14.18
N CYS A 112 5.21 -4.62 12.92
CA CYS A 112 4.88 -5.92 12.36
C CYS A 112 6.15 -6.64 11.89
N GLY A 113 6.10 -7.98 11.94
CA GLY A 113 7.11 -8.87 11.38
C GLY A 113 6.80 -9.27 9.93
N LEU A 114 7.61 -10.16 9.38
CA LEU A 114 7.49 -10.63 7.99
C LEU A 114 6.22 -11.47 7.73
N SER A 115 5.68 -12.13 8.76
CA SER A 115 4.47 -12.97 8.66
C SER A 115 3.15 -12.20 8.74
N HIS A 116 3.19 -10.88 8.93
CA HIS A 116 1.97 -10.07 9.00
C HIS A 116 1.29 -10.00 7.64
N VAL A 117 -0.04 -10.09 7.64
CA VAL A 117 -0.87 -10.07 6.42
C VAL A 117 -1.46 -8.67 6.25
N PHE A 118 -1.35 -8.12 5.05
CA PHE A 118 -1.92 -6.82 4.71
C PHE A 118 -3.41 -6.89 4.38
N CYS A 119 -4.07 -5.77 4.62
CA CYS A 119 -5.43 -5.47 4.15
C CYS A 119 -5.38 -4.38 3.07
N ASP A 120 -6.47 -4.24 2.30
CA ASP A 120 -6.54 -3.22 1.25
C ASP A 120 -6.38 -1.82 1.84
N GLU A 121 -5.63 -0.97 1.13
CA GLU A 121 -5.30 0.41 1.49
C GLU A 121 -4.36 0.58 2.69
N ASP A 122 -3.66 -0.49 3.11
CA ASP A 122 -2.63 -0.38 4.13
C ASP A 122 -1.44 0.48 3.65
N VAL A 123 -0.92 1.31 4.55
CA VAL A 123 0.29 2.10 4.35
C VAL A 123 1.44 1.47 5.11
N VAL A 124 2.61 1.37 4.46
CA VAL A 124 3.74 0.58 4.95
C VAL A 124 5.04 1.36 4.87
N GLN A 125 5.80 1.32 5.97
CA GLN A 125 7.16 1.84 6.03
C GLN A 125 8.12 0.72 6.44
N ILE A 126 9.05 0.39 5.55
CA ILE A 126 10.08 -0.62 5.79
C ILE A 126 11.25 0.02 6.53
N VAL A 127 11.65 -0.54 7.67
CA VAL A 127 12.84 -0.12 8.40
C VAL A 127 13.94 -1.16 8.23
N LYS A 128 15.06 -0.74 7.62
CA LYS A 128 16.21 -1.60 7.39
C LYS A 128 17.06 -1.77 8.67
N LYS A 129 17.72 -2.91 8.79
CA LYS A 129 18.77 -3.13 9.79
C LYS A 129 19.92 -2.16 9.49
N LYS A 130 20.43 -1.50 10.52
CA LYS A 130 21.71 -0.81 10.43
C LYS A 130 22.79 -1.86 10.60
N GLU A 131 23.56 -2.12 9.55
CA GLU A 131 24.87 -2.73 9.74
C GLU A 131 25.72 -1.72 10.50
N THR A 132 26.16 -2.12 11.70
CA THR A 132 27.15 -1.32 12.43
C THR A 132 28.47 -1.71 11.82
N ASP A 133 28.84 -1.03 10.73
CA ASP A 133 30.16 -1.17 10.17
C ASP A 133 31.13 -0.62 11.23
N GLU A 134 32.00 -1.47 11.79
CA GLU A 134 32.94 -1.10 12.87
C GLU A 134 33.93 0.02 12.45
N GLY A 135 33.88 0.48 11.19
CA GLY A 135 34.62 1.63 10.66
C GLY A 135 33.77 2.81 10.15
N GLY A 136 32.45 2.79 10.28
CA GLY A 136 31.57 3.82 9.72
C GLY A 136 31.35 4.99 10.67
N ARG A 137 31.97 6.15 10.41
CA ARG A 137 31.63 7.43 11.06
C ARG A 137 30.11 7.62 11.02
N GLY A 138 29.47 7.43 12.18
CA GLY A 138 28.04 7.64 12.34
C GLY A 138 27.66 9.03 11.87
N GLY A 139 26.77 9.09 10.87
CA GLY A 139 26.10 10.30 10.45
C GLY A 139 25.13 10.80 11.52
N PHE A 140 25.67 11.25 12.64
CA PHE A 140 25.10 12.27 13.51
C PHE A 140 26.19 13.33 13.60
N LYS A 141 25.89 14.58 13.20
CA LYS A 141 26.70 15.70 13.66
C LYS A 141 26.60 15.68 15.17
N SER A 142 27.67 15.24 15.82
CA SER A 142 27.91 15.50 17.22
C SER A 142 27.73 17.00 17.42
N HIS A 143 26.63 17.40 18.06
CA HIS A 143 26.71 18.60 18.88
C HIS A 143 27.87 18.32 19.83
N SER A 144 28.95 19.08 19.67
CA SER A 144 30.09 19.03 20.57
C SER A 144 29.57 19.13 22.01
N ASP A 145 29.83 18.12 22.82
CA ASP A 145 29.47 18.06 24.25
C ASP A 145 30.38 18.97 25.11
N ALA A 146 30.91 20.03 24.49
CA ALA A 146 31.65 21.08 25.17
C ALA A 146 30.67 22.20 25.54
N PRO A 147 30.59 22.63 26.81
CA PRO A 147 29.78 23.78 27.18
C PRO A 147 30.34 25.00 26.46
N VAL A 148 29.54 25.57 25.55
CA VAL A 148 29.89 26.81 24.86
C VAL A 148 29.77 27.94 25.88
N TRP A 149 30.90 28.51 26.30
CA TRP A 149 30.90 29.66 27.19
C TRP A 149 30.29 30.86 26.46
N ILE A 150 29.46 31.64 27.18
CA ILE A 150 28.74 32.78 26.61
C ILE A 150 29.69 33.82 26.01
N CYS A 151 30.93 33.89 26.49
CA CYS A 151 31.99 34.76 25.97
C CYS A 151 32.48 34.39 24.55
N ASP A 152 32.35 33.14 24.12
CA ASP A 152 32.83 32.67 22.80
C ASP A 152 31.79 32.86 21.68
N ARG A 153 30.62 33.42 22.00
CA ARG A 153 29.51 33.56 21.05
C ARG A 153 29.74 34.77 20.14
N GLN A 154 30.34 34.56 18.96
CA GLN A 154 30.42 35.63 17.94
C GLN A 154 29.02 36.02 17.44
N LYS A 155 28.67 37.30 17.55
CA LYS A 155 27.40 37.85 17.03
C LYS A 155 27.39 37.77 15.51
N LYS A 156 26.37 37.13 14.94
CA LYS A 156 26.12 37.16 13.50
C LYS A 156 25.87 38.60 13.05
N ALA A 157 26.49 39.00 11.94
CA ALA A 157 26.31 40.33 11.38
C ALA A 157 24.83 40.58 11.03
N PRO A 158 24.31 41.80 11.26
CA PRO A 158 22.94 42.14 10.90
C PRO A 158 22.78 42.07 9.37
N LEU A 159 21.65 41.52 8.93
CA LEU A 159 21.24 41.51 7.53
C LEU A 159 21.06 42.97 7.09
N LYS A 160 21.80 43.40 6.06
CA LYS A 160 21.62 44.71 5.43
C LYS A 160 20.20 44.76 4.83
N GLN A 161 19.51 45.88 5.08
CA GLN A 161 18.19 46.20 4.54
C GLN A 161 18.22 46.31 3.01
#